data_AF-A0A150J8T4-F1
#
_entry.id   AF-A0A150J8T4-F1
#
_cell.length_a   1.000
_cell.length_b   1.000
_cell.length_c   1.000
_cell.angle_alpha   90.00
_cell.angle_beta   90.00
_cell.angle_gamma   90.00
#
_symmetry.space_group_name_H-M   'P 1'
#
loop_
_entity.id
_entity.type
_entity.pdbx_description
1 polymer ?
#
loop_
_entity_poly.entity_id
_entity_poly.type
_entity_poly.pdbx_seq_one_letter_code
_entity_poly.pdbx_strand_id
1 'polypeptide(L)'
;MNTLSKIFGLIIFILIISGTYLVVTDYFSPKWAVNEETFVAAGDTKFFTFDLKPEENLEIEYKANSLLEIRLVDQPNYELRQKEGFYKYEELPSLSTDGKILWEPSHAGKWYLILYNRTDRYADISLNVRIINS
;
A
#
# COMPACT_ATOMS: atom_id res chain seq x y z
N MET A 1 49.72 10.92 17.11
CA MET A 1 48.26 11.21 17.05
C MET A 1 47.82 11.70 18.42
N ASN A 2 47.34 12.94 18.51
CA ASN A 2 46.95 13.57 19.77
C ASN A 2 45.60 13.00 20.25
N THR A 3 45.38 12.92 21.56
CA THR A 3 44.19 12.30 22.17
C THR A 3 42.88 12.95 21.68
N LEU A 4 42.91 14.27 21.45
CA LEU A 4 41.81 15.05 20.86
C LEU A 4 41.44 14.58 19.45
N SER A 5 42.43 14.25 18.60
CA SER A 5 42.18 13.76 17.23
C SER A 5 41.49 12.39 17.22
N LYS A 6 41.79 11.53 18.21
CA LYS A 6 41.13 10.23 18.34
C LYS A 6 39.67 10.38 18.79
N ILE A 7 39.40 11.28 19.74
CA ILE A 7 38.04 11.58 20.21
C ILE A 7 37.20 12.16 19.07
N PHE A 8 37.77 13.09 18.30
CA PHE A 8 37.07 13.70 17.17
C PHE A 8 36.74 12.66 16.06
N GLY A 9 37.68 11.75 15.76
CA GLY A 9 37.42 10.65 14.83
C GLY A 9 36.33 9.70 15.30
N LEU A 10 36.28 9.39 16.60
CA LEU A 10 35.23 8.57 17.20
C LEU A 10 33.84 9.23 17.07
N ILE A 11 33.75 10.53 17.32
CA ILE A 11 32.50 11.30 17.19
C ILE A 11 32.00 11.26 15.74
N ILE A 12 32.87 11.51 14.76
CA ILE A 12 32.51 11.45 13.34
C ILE A 12 32.02 10.04 12.96
N PHE A 13 32.70 9.00 13.44
CA PHE A 13 32.32 7.62 13.17
C PHE A 13 30.92 7.28 13.73
N ILE A 14 30.61 7.72 14.96
CA ILE A 14 29.29 7.54 15.58
C ILE A 14 28.21 8.28 14.80
N LEU A 15 28.51 9.49 14.31
CA LEU A 15 27.58 10.28 13.49
C LEU A 15 27.27 9.60 12.16
N ILE A 16 28.28 9.03 11.50
CA ILE A 16 28.10 8.27 10.24
C ILE A 16 27.24 7.04 10.48
N ILE A 17 27.52 6.24 11.52
CA ILE A 17 26.72 5.05 11.84
C ILE A 17 25.28 5.44 12.14
N SER A 18 25.07 6.45 13.00
CA SER A 18 23.73 6.92 13.37
C SER A 18 22.95 7.44 12.16
N GLY A 19 23.59 8.20 11.27
CA GLY A 19 22.98 8.71 10.05
C GLY A 19 22.62 7.60 9.07
N THR A 20 23.52 6.62 8.90
CA THR A 20 23.26 5.46 8.03
C THR A 20 22.13 4.60 8.60
N TYR A 21 22.10 4.40 9.91
CA TYR A 21 21.04 3.67 10.59
C TYR A 21 19.67 4.32 10.37
N LEU A 22 19.56 5.65 10.55
CA LEU A 22 18.34 6.41 10.29
C LEU A 22 17.84 6.25 8.85
N VAL A 23 18.74 6.36 7.86
CA VAL A 23 18.39 6.19 6.45
C VAL A 23 17.89 4.78 6.16
N VAL A 24 18.55 3.76 6.71
CA VAL A 24 18.14 2.37 6.56
C VAL A 24 16.78 2.14 7.22
N THR A 25 16.55 2.63 8.44
CA THR A 25 15.26 2.46 9.12
C THR A 25 14.13 3.15 8.39
N ASP A 26 14.35 4.35 7.86
CA ASP A 26 13.32 5.08 7.08
C ASP A 26 13.05 4.41 5.73
N TYR A 27 14.06 3.80 5.12
CA TYR A 27 13.91 3.09 3.85
C TYR A 27 13.08 1.80 4.01
N PHE A 28 13.31 1.03 5.07
CA PHE A 28 12.61 -0.25 5.32
C PHE A 28 11.35 -0.12 6.18
N SER A 29 11.04 1.07 6.70
CA SER A 29 9.82 1.26 7.49
C SER A 29 8.57 1.16 6.61
N PRO A 30 7.57 0.35 7.01
CA PRO A 30 6.29 0.28 6.31
C PRO A 30 5.66 1.66 6.22
N LYS A 31 5.36 2.11 5.01
CA LYS A 31 4.65 3.37 4.80
C LYS A 31 3.16 3.08 4.81
N TRP A 32 2.46 3.63 5.80
CA TRP A 32 1.00 3.63 5.81
C TRP A 32 0.50 4.41 4.61
N ALA A 33 -0.13 3.71 3.68
CA ALA A 33 -0.73 4.30 2.50
C ALA A 33 -2.23 4.55 2.71
N VAL A 34 -2.88 3.70 3.50
CA VAL A 34 -4.25 3.90 4.00
C VAL A 34 -4.34 3.35 5.43
N ASN A 35 -5.01 4.09 6.31
CA ASN A 35 -5.41 3.62 7.64
C ASN A 35 -6.67 4.39 8.02
N GLU A 36 -7.82 3.87 7.61
CA GLU A 36 -9.11 4.53 7.83
C GLU A 36 -10.25 3.55 8.05
N GLU A 37 -11.24 4.02 8.81
CA GLU A 37 -12.58 3.45 8.83
C GLU A 37 -13.45 4.22 7.83
N THR A 38 -14.12 3.51 6.95
CA THR A 38 -14.92 4.10 5.88
C THR A 38 -16.14 3.24 5.52
N PHE A 39 -16.95 3.71 4.57
CA PHE A 39 -18.10 2.98 4.06
C PHE A 39 -18.19 3.07 2.54
N VAL A 40 -18.83 2.07 1.93
CA VAL A 40 -19.16 2.03 0.50
C VAL A 40 -20.65 1.77 0.37
N ALA A 41 -21.38 2.69 -0.27
CA ALA A 41 -22.81 2.57 -0.49
C ALA A 41 -23.16 1.37 -1.40
N ALA A 42 -24.42 0.93 -1.36
CA ALA A 42 -24.91 -0.16 -2.19
C ALA A 42 -24.74 0.16 -3.68
N GLY A 43 -24.13 -0.76 -4.44
CA GLY A 43 -23.86 -0.56 -5.87
C GLY A 43 -22.78 0.47 -6.19
N ASP A 44 -22.12 1.05 -5.19
CA ASP A 44 -21.10 2.09 -5.36
C ASP A 44 -19.68 1.53 -5.30
N THR A 45 -18.71 2.35 -5.69
CA THR A 45 -17.29 2.01 -5.74
C THR A 45 -16.45 3.05 -5.02
N LYS A 46 -15.49 2.60 -4.22
CA LYS A 46 -14.44 3.47 -3.64
C LYS A 46 -13.07 3.12 -4.22
N PHE A 47 -12.25 4.14 -4.42
CA PHE A 47 -10.94 4.03 -5.05
C PHE A 47 -9.85 4.55 -4.11
N PHE A 48 -8.75 3.80 -4.04
CA PHE A 48 -7.49 4.23 -3.45
C PHE A 48 -6.39 4.15 -4.50
N THR A 49 -5.38 5.00 -4.37
CA THR A 49 -4.32 5.13 -5.36
C THR A 49 -2.97 5.04 -4.68
N PHE A 50 -2.08 4.27 -5.29
CA PHE A 50 -0.73 4.02 -4.80
C PHE A 50 0.27 4.25 -5.93
N ASP A 51 1.44 4.78 -5.60
CA ASP A 51 2.57 4.87 -6.52
C ASP A 51 3.68 3.96 -5.95
N LEU A 52 3.90 2.83 -6.61
CA LEU A 52 4.78 1.76 -6.14
C LEU A 52 6.10 1.80 -6.89
N LYS A 53 7.21 1.77 -6.16
CA LYS A 53 8.55 1.60 -6.71
C LYS A 53 8.82 0.12 -7.05
N PRO A 54 9.90 -0.17 -7.79
CA PRO A 54 10.36 -1.55 -7.91
C PRO A 54 10.57 -2.17 -6.51
N GLU A 55 10.17 -3.44 -6.35
CA GLU A 55 10.31 -4.22 -5.10
C GLU A 55 9.40 -3.79 -3.93
N GLU A 56 8.55 -2.77 -4.13
CA GLU A 56 7.50 -2.39 -3.19
C GLU A 56 6.23 -3.24 -3.41
N ASN A 57 5.70 -3.81 -2.32
CA ASN A 57 4.48 -4.61 -2.28
C ASN A 57 3.39 -3.90 -1.48
N LEU A 58 2.15 -4.36 -1.62
CA LEU A 58 1.03 -3.94 -0.78
C LEU A 58 0.68 -5.01 0.24
N GLU A 59 0.71 -4.63 1.52
CA GLU A 59 0.08 -5.38 2.59
C GLU A 59 -1.28 -4.75 2.90
N ILE A 60 -2.36 -5.47 2.59
CA ILE A 60 -3.74 -5.03 2.69
C ILE A 60 -4.41 -5.83 3.81
N GLU A 61 -4.69 -5.17 4.92
CA GLU A 61 -5.47 -5.71 6.03
C GLU A 61 -6.85 -5.05 6.02
N TYR A 62 -7.89 -5.85 6.16
CA TYR A 62 -9.26 -5.35 6.06
C TYR A 62 -10.23 -6.07 6.99
N LYS A 63 -11.31 -5.35 7.28
CA LYS A 63 -12.49 -5.86 7.96
C LYS A 63 -13.72 -5.20 7.37
N ALA A 64 -14.66 -6.00 6.88
CA ALA A 64 -15.90 -5.53 6.29
C ALA A 64 -17.11 -6.28 6.85
N ASN A 65 -18.24 -5.59 6.96
CA ASN A 65 -19.51 -6.19 7.41
C ASN A 65 -20.39 -6.71 6.25
N SER A 66 -19.94 -6.56 5.01
CA SER A 66 -20.64 -6.97 3.79
C SER A 66 -19.64 -7.42 2.72
N LEU A 67 -20.13 -8.22 1.77
CA LEU A 67 -19.33 -8.72 0.66
C LEU A 67 -18.93 -7.57 -0.28
N LEU A 68 -17.64 -7.24 -0.27
CA LEU A 68 -17.05 -6.30 -1.21
C LEU A 68 -16.08 -7.03 -2.12
N GLU A 69 -16.08 -6.65 -3.40
CA GLU A 69 -15.06 -7.07 -4.33
C GLU A 69 -13.87 -6.14 -4.25
N ILE A 70 -12.68 -6.71 -4.06
CA ILE A 70 -11.43 -5.98 -4.17
C ILE A 70 -10.84 -6.25 -5.55
N ARG A 71 -10.49 -5.18 -6.25
CA ARG A 71 -9.78 -5.27 -7.52
C ARG A 71 -8.54 -4.38 -7.47
N LEU A 72 -7.45 -4.86 -8.05
CA LEU A 72 -6.24 -4.08 -8.31
C LEU A 72 -6.06 -3.88 -9.80
N VAL A 73 -5.75 -2.64 -10.18
CA VAL A 73 -5.64 -2.22 -11.58
C VAL A 73 -4.46 -1.27 -11.72
N ASP A 74 -3.60 -1.49 -12.71
CA ASP A 74 -2.58 -0.50 -13.06
C ASP A 74 -3.20 0.72 -13.77
N GLN A 75 -2.45 1.82 -13.83
CA GLN A 75 -2.92 3.04 -14.49
C GLN A 75 -3.28 2.85 -15.97
N PRO A 76 -2.45 2.21 -16.82
CA PRO A 76 -2.79 2.00 -18.23
C PRO A 76 -4.13 1.25 -18.41
N ASN A 77 -4.38 0.19 -17.65
CA ASN A 77 -5.62 -0.58 -17.70
C ASN A 77 -6.80 0.23 -17.14
N TYR A 78 -6.61 1.00 -16.07
CA TYR A 78 -7.65 1.87 -15.54
C TYR A 78 -8.09 2.94 -16.56
N GLU A 79 -7.15 3.51 -17.32
CA GLU A 79 -7.44 4.48 -18.37
C GLU A 79 -8.17 3.87 -19.57
N LEU A 80 -7.97 2.58 -19.86
CA LEU A 80 -8.75 1.86 -20.90
C LEU A 80 -10.25 1.79 -20.56
N ARG A 81 -10.61 1.65 -19.27
CA ARG A 81 -12.01 1.69 -18.81
C ARG A 81 -12.71 3.00 -19.18
N GLN A 82 -11.99 4.12 -19.07
CA GLN A 82 -12.57 5.44 -19.39
C GLN A 82 -12.82 5.63 -20.89
N LYS A 83 -12.21 4.80 -21.74
CA LYS A 83 -12.28 4.87 -23.20
C LYS A 83 -13.14 3.76 -23.81
N GLU A 84 -14.08 3.20 -23.05
CA GLU A 84 -15.02 2.13 -23.47
C GLU A 84 -14.38 0.74 -23.72
N GLY A 85 -13.18 0.48 -23.20
CA GLY A 85 -12.51 -0.83 -23.29
C GLY A 85 -12.82 -1.79 -22.12
N PHE A 86 -12.69 -3.09 -22.36
CA PHE A 86 -12.61 -4.09 -21.29
C PHE A 86 -11.22 -3.99 -20.62
N TYR A 87 -11.16 -3.55 -19.37
CA TYR A 87 -9.89 -3.47 -18.62
C TYR A 87 -9.60 -4.79 -17.91
N LYS A 88 -8.32 -5.17 -17.89
CA LYS A 88 -7.84 -6.29 -17.09
C LYS A 88 -7.63 -5.81 -15.66
N TYR A 89 -8.09 -6.58 -14.69
CA TYR A 89 -7.86 -6.35 -13.29
C TYR A 89 -7.50 -7.65 -12.60
N GLU A 90 -6.73 -7.54 -11.53
CA GLU A 90 -6.50 -8.64 -10.62
C GLU A 90 -7.60 -8.63 -9.56
N GLU A 91 -8.39 -9.69 -9.51
CA GLU A 91 -9.40 -9.88 -8.49
C GLU A 91 -8.77 -10.53 -7.27
N LEU A 92 -8.87 -9.83 -6.14
CA LEU A 92 -8.45 -10.37 -4.86
C LEU A 92 -9.64 -11.07 -4.18
N PRO A 93 -9.39 -12.02 -3.26
CA PRO A 93 -10.45 -12.70 -2.52
C PRO A 93 -11.47 -11.72 -1.96
N SER A 94 -12.76 -11.99 -2.18
CA SER A 94 -13.85 -11.10 -1.78
C SER A 94 -13.95 -10.98 -0.25
N LEU A 95 -14.33 -9.79 0.20
CA LEU A 95 -14.30 -9.28 1.57
C LEU A 95 -15.42 -9.79 2.49
N SER A 96 -15.83 -11.06 2.43
CA SER A 96 -16.90 -11.53 3.32
C SER A 96 -16.48 -11.75 4.78
N THR A 97 -15.17 -11.78 5.08
CA THR A 97 -14.61 -11.99 6.42
C THR A 97 -13.23 -11.34 6.55
N ASP A 98 -12.86 -10.89 7.75
CA ASP A 98 -11.56 -10.31 8.12
C ASP A 98 -10.38 -11.04 7.43
N GLY A 99 -9.47 -10.27 6.83
CA GLY A 99 -8.40 -10.85 6.02
C GLY A 99 -7.18 -9.96 5.90
N LYS A 100 -6.07 -10.61 5.55
CA LYS A 100 -4.78 -9.99 5.26
C LYS A 100 -4.27 -10.55 3.94
N ILE A 101 -3.98 -9.66 3.00
CA ILE A 101 -3.45 -9.98 1.69
C ILE A 101 -2.08 -9.33 1.56
N LEU A 102 -1.09 -10.13 1.20
CA LEU A 102 0.17 -9.63 0.67
C LEU A 102 0.09 -9.73 -0.86
N TRP A 103 0.25 -8.59 -1.53
CA TRP A 103 0.15 -8.51 -2.98
C TRP A 103 1.41 -7.88 -3.56
N GLU A 104 1.96 -8.56 -4.57
CA GLU A 104 3.19 -8.18 -5.27
C GLU A 104 2.81 -7.61 -6.65
N PRO A 105 3.12 -6.34 -6.94
CA PRO A 105 2.84 -5.77 -8.26
C PRO A 105 3.71 -6.42 -9.33
N SER A 106 3.12 -6.69 -10.49
CA SER A 106 3.88 -7.17 -11.66
C SER A 106 4.85 -6.13 -12.23
N HIS A 107 4.65 -4.85 -11.91
CA HIS A 107 5.54 -3.76 -12.29
C HIS A 107 5.39 -2.55 -11.35
N ALA A 108 6.43 -1.71 -11.31
CA ALA A 108 6.37 -0.41 -10.64
C ALA A 108 5.41 0.57 -11.34
N GLY A 109 4.98 1.60 -10.62
CA GLY A 109 4.14 2.68 -11.11
C GLY A 109 2.84 2.83 -10.34
N LYS A 110 1.87 3.49 -10.96
CA LYS A 110 0.61 3.85 -10.31
C LYS A 110 -0.41 2.71 -10.38
N TRP A 111 -0.95 2.36 -9.22
CA TRP A 111 -1.94 1.31 -9.01
C TRP A 111 -3.20 1.84 -8.33
N TYR A 112 -4.33 1.22 -8.65
CA TYR A 112 -5.65 1.55 -8.14
C TYR A 112 -6.23 0.35 -7.40
N LEU A 113 -6.53 0.52 -6.12
CA LEU A 113 -7.32 -0.42 -5.34
C LEU A 113 -8.78 0.01 -5.40
N ILE A 114 -9.63 -0.88 -5.88
CA ILE A 114 -11.03 -0.63 -6.13
C ILE A 114 -11.83 -1.52 -5.20
N LEU A 115 -12.65 -0.90 -4.35
CA LEU A 115 -13.62 -1.59 -3.49
C LEU A 115 -15.00 -1.41 -4.11
N TYR A 116 -15.58 -2.48 -4.63
CA TYR A 116 -16.90 -2.45 -5.25
C TYR A 116 -17.92 -3.19 -4.39
N ASN A 117 -19.00 -2.50 -4.03
CA ASN A 117 -20.09 -3.08 -3.27
C ASN A 117 -21.17 -3.64 -4.20
N ARG A 118 -21.22 -4.97 -4.32
CA ARG A 118 -22.23 -5.68 -5.12
C ARG A 118 -23.55 -5.89 -4.40
N THR A 119 -23.62 -5.54 -3.13
CA THR A 119 -24.80 -5.78 -2.32
C THR A 119 -25.77 -4.61 -2.39
N ASP A 120 -26.99 -4.84 -1.90
CA ASP A 120 -28.08 -3.87 -1.77
C ASP A 120 -27.99 -3.05 -0.47
N ARG A 121 -26.95 -3.25 0.34
CA ARG A 121 -26.71 -2.57 1.62
C ARG A 121 -25.39 -1.83 1.60
N TYR A 122 -25.24 -0.85 2.49
CA TYR A 122 -23.93 -0.23 2.70
C TYR A 122 -22.96 -1.23 3.35
N ALA A 123 -21.68 -1.06 3.06
CA ALA A 123 -20.61 -1.85 3.66
C ALA A 123 -19.71 -0.93 4.49
N ASP A 124 -19.59 -1.19 5.78
CA ASP A 124 -18.60 -0.57 6.65
C ASP A 124 -17.29 -1.33 6.53
N ILE A 125 -16.18 -0.59 6.42
CA ILE A 125 -14.86 -1.10 6.10
C ILE A 125 -13.83 -0.46 7.01
N SER A 126 -13.06 -1.27 7.73
CA SER A 126 -11.76 -0.84 8.25
C SER A 126 -10.69 -1.31 7.25
N LEU A 127 -9.97 -0.37 6.65
CA LEU A 127 -8.95 -0.65 5.64
C LEU A 127 -7.59 -0.14 6.09
N ASN A 128 -6.62 -1.04 6.11
CA ASN A 128 -5.24 -0.79 6.47
C ASN A 128 -4.35 -1.25 5.32
N VAL A 129 -3.74 -0.31 4.61
CA VAL A 129 -2.82 -0.61 3.50
C VAL A 129 -1.44 -0.07 3.83
N ARG A 130 -0.45 -0.96 3.80
CA ARG A 130 0.96 -0.62 3.98
C ARG A 130 1.72 -0.93 2.69
N ILE A 131 2.57 0.01 2.28
CA ILE A 131 3.60 -0.25 1.29
C ILE A 131 4.81 -0.80 2.03
N ILE A 132 5.24 -2.00 1.65
CA ILE A 132 6.39 -2.69 2.25
C ILE A 132 7.43 -3.00 1.18
N ASN A 133 8.72 -3.03 1.54
CA ASN A 133 9.76 -3.52 0.64
C ASN A 133 9.92 -5.04 0.83
N SER A 134 10.14 -5.75 -0.28
CA SER A 134 10.52 -7.18 -0.27
C SER A 134 11.94 -7.41 0.21
#